data_AF-A0A8H3FSU4-F1
#
_entry.id   AF-A0A8H3FSU4-F1
#
_cell.length_a   1.000
_cell.length_b   1.000
_cell.length_c   1.000
_cell.angle_alpha   90.00
_cell.angle_beta   90.00
_cell.angle_gamma   90.00
#
_symmetry.space_group_name_H-M   'P 1'
#
loop_
_entity.id
_entity.type
_entity.pdbx_description
1 polymer ?
#
loop_
_entity_poly.entity_id
_entity_poly.type
_entity_poly.pdbx_seq_one_letter_code
_entity_poly.pdbx_strand_id
1 'polypeptide(L)'
;MDTVNSTLAHGPKTRLPQKFYDTKGRDIIDRIGVEEWFSGYKESQEYRELGIGALMGDIVSRMMGSVSSTTDDGMLEIGGGDGTIGQGRGGERQIRFGMSGCHDTTLAAILSSLGAFEGEKWPPYTSHVAVELFRSDDEVVREIKQEQRPRMLSFGGAKKNESTQGSPARKALDELSESERDLLRGFYVRLRYNDRPMMIPGCRLPGKHLEGNEGFCTLEAFKAICDKFTPRNWKEACNSNLNEPRLPAREEKAGF
;
A
#
# COMPACT_ATOMS: atom_id res chain seq x y z
N MET A 1 -15.18 -1.97 21.50
CA MET A 1 -14.34 -3.18 21.65
C MET A 1 -13.10 -2.95 22.51
N ASP A 2 -12.47 -1.78 22.42
CA ASP A 2 -11.19 -1.46 23.07
C ASP A 2 -11.08 -1.88 24.55
N THR A 3 -11.91 -1.35 25.44
CA THR A 3 -11.83 -1.68 26.89
C THR A 3 -11.99 -3.17 27.16
N VAL A 4 -12.93 -3.85 26.49
CA VAL A 4 -13.17 -5.28 26.66
C VAL A 4 -11.93 -6.08 26.23
N ASN A 5 -11.35 -5.77 25.08
CA ASN A 5 -10.14 -6.42 24.56
C ASN A 5 -8.92 -6.15 25.45
N SER A 6 -8.78 -4.92 25.96
CA SER A 6 -7.78 -4.58 26.99
C SER A 6 -7.92 -5.50 28.21
N THR A 7 -9.12 -5.61 28.79
CA THR A 7 -9.34 -6.44 29.99
C THR A 7 -9.08 -7.94 29.74
N LEU A 8 -9.34 -8.43 28.52
CA LEU A 8 -9.03 -9.81 28.12
C LEU A 8 -7.53 -10.08 28.11
N ALA A 9 -6.72 -9.11 27.68
CA ALA A 9 -5.27 -9.23 27.59
C ALA A 9 -4.55 -9.14 28.97
N HIS A 10 -5.15 -8.47 29.96
CA HIS A 10 -4.48 -8.13 31.23
C HIS A 10 -4.86 -9.01 32.44
N GLY A 11 -5.56 -10.13 32.21
CA GLY A 11 -5.84 -11.14 33.24
C GLY A 11 -7.10 -10.91 34.08
N PRO A 12 -7.36 -11.73 35.11
CA PRO A 12 -8.64 -11.74 35.83
C PRO A 12 -8.89 -10.48 36.67
N LYS A 13 -7.85 -9.79 37.14
CA LYS A 13 -7.97 -8.62 38.02
C LYS A 13 -8.53 -7.39 37.32
N THR A 14 -8.47 -7.34 36.00
CA THR A 14 -8.96 -6.21 35.19
C THR A 14 -10.32 -6.50 34.55
N ARG A 15 -10.94 -7.65 34.85
CA ARG A 15 -12.19 -8.06 34.19
C ARG A 15 -13.35 -7.13 34.54
N LEU A 16 -14.16 -6.84 33.52
CA LEU A 16 -15.44 -6.14 33.61
C LEU A 16 -16.53 -7.10 34.10
N PRO A 17 -17.75 -6.61 34.43
CA PRO A 17 -18.89 -7.49 34.67
C PRO A 17 -19.14 -8.50 33.54
N GLN A 18 -19.57 -9.72 33.87
CA GLN A 18 -19.66 -10.84 32.93
C GLN A 18 -20.48 -10.55 31.67
N LYS A 19 -21.47 -9.65 31.75
CA LYS A 19 -22.31 -9.23 30.63
C LYS A 19 -21.52 -8.63 29.47
N PHE A 20 -20.35 -8.02 29.71
CA PHE A 20 -19.47 -7.49 28.67
C PHE A 20 -18.74 -8.59 27.87
N TYR A 21 -18.79 -9.83 28.33
CA TYR A 21 -18.18 -10.99 27.68
C TYR A 21 -19.19 -11.91 26.98
N ASP A 22 -20.46 -11.50 26.89
CA ASP A 22 -21.45 -12.19 26.06
C ASP A 22 -20.99 -12.26 24.60
N THR A 23 -21.00 -13.46 24.01
CA THR A 23 -20.43 -13.69 22.68
C THR A 23 -21.20 -12.94 21.60
N LYS A 24 -22.54 -13.02 21.64
CA LYS A 24 -23.41 -12.34 20.66
C LYS A 24 -23.28 -10.83 20.77
N GLY A 25 -23.28 -10.28 21.98
CA GLY A 25 -23.10 -8.86 22.22
C GLY A 25 -21.76 -8.36 21.69
N ARG A 26 -20.66 -9.10 21.91
CA ARG A 26 -19.34 -8.74 21.40
C ARG A 26 -19.25 -8.78 19.89
N ASP A 27 -19.82 -9.80 19.24
CA ASP A 27 -19.84 -9.88 17.77
C ASP A 27 -20.65 -8.72 17.15
N ILE A 28 -21.76 -8.31 17.78
CA ILE A 28 -22.54 -7.14 17.34
C ILE A 28 -21.74 -5.84 17.50
N ILE A 29 -21.11 -5.64 18.66
CA ILE A 29 -20.31 -4.43 18.93
C ILE A 29 -19.09 -4.36 18.00
N ASP A 30 -18.45 -5.50 17.72
CA ASP A 30 -17.34 -5.58 16.78
C ASP A 30 -17.77 -5.19 15.37
N ARG A 31 -18.88 -5.75 14.89
CA ARG A 31 -19.45 -5.39 13.59
C ARG A 31 -19.79 -3.90 13.49
N ILE A 32 -20.44 -3.34 14.50
CA ILE A 32 -20.76 -1.90 14.55
C ILE A 32 -19.48 -1.08 14.49
N GLY A 33 -18.45 -1.43 15.28
CA GLY A 33 -17.19 -0.70 15.29
C GLY A 33 -16.44 -0.77 13.95
N VAL A 34 -16.42 -1.94 13.31
CA VAL A 34 -15.81 -2.12 11.99
C VAL A 34 -16.57 -1.32 10.92
N GLU A 35 -17.90 -1.36 10.92
CA GLU A 35 -18.72 -0.62 9.97
C GLU A 35 -18.56 0.90 10.16
N GLU A 36 -18.63 1.38 11.40
CA GLU A 36 -18.49 2.80 11.75
C GLU A 36 -17.12 3.36 11.33
N TRP A 37 -16.04 2.62 11.58
CA TRP A 37 -14.69 3.14 11.35
C TRP A 37 -14.16 2.91 9.94
N PHE A 38 -14.63 1.87 9.24
CA PHE A 38 -13.95 1.41 8.01
C PHE A 38 -14.83 1.35 6.77
N SER A 39 -16.16 1.45 6.87
CA SER A 39 -17.03 1.44 5.67
C SER A 39 -16.77 2.63 4.74
N GLY A 40 -16.35 3.78 5.28
CA GLY A 40 -15.97 4.94 4.46
C GLY A 40 -14.89 4.63 3.42
N TYR A 41 -13.91 3.78 3.76
CA TYR A 41 -12.88 3.33 2.82
C TYR A 41 -13.43 2.47 1.67
N LYS A 42 -14.58 1.81 1.85
CA LYS A 42 -15.22 1.00 0.80
C LYS A 42 -16.05 1.87 -0.16
N GLU A 43 -16.59 2.97 0.34
CA GLU A 43 -17.63 3.74 -0.33
C GLU A 43 -17.14 5.05 -0.95
N SER A 44 -16.01 5.61 -0.49
CA SER A 44 -15.51 6.93 -0.92
C SER A 44 -14.04 6.90 -1.31
N GLN A 45 -13.74 7.38 -2.52
CA GLN A 45 -12.38 7.57 -3.01
C GLN A 45 -11.67 8.69 -2.25
N GLU A 46 -12.35 9.80 -1.94
CA GLU A 46 -11.80 10.88 -1.13
C GLU A 46 -11.40 10.39 0.27
N TYR A 47 -12.23 9.56 0.90
CA TYR A 47 -11.91 8.97 2.21
C TYR A 47 -10.64 8.10 2.14
N ARG A 48 -10.47 7.31 1.07
CA ARG A 48 -9.23 6.54 0.83
C ARG A 48 -8.04 7.47 0.59
N GLU A 49 -8.21 8.48 -0.25
CA GLU A 49 -7.15 9.41 -0.67
C GLU A 49 -6.58 10.19 0.51
N LEU A 50 -7.47 10.77 1.31
CA LEU A 50 -7.07 11.61 2.45
C LEU A 50 -6.70 10.78 3.69
N GLY A 51 -7.29 9.59 3.85
CA GLY A 51 -7.06 8.71 4.99
C GLY A 51 -5.77 7.89 4.89
N ILE A 52 -5.63 7.06 3.86
CA ILE A 52 -4.53 6.09 3.73
C ILE A 52 -3.71 6.22 2.44
N GLY A 53 -4.18 7.05 1.50
CA GLY A 53 -3.61 7.19 0.16
C GLY A 53 -2.13 7.57 0.14
N ALA A 54 -1.71 8.48 1.03
CA ALA A 54 -0.30 8.86 1.14
C ALA A 54 0.61 7.65 1.44
N LEU A 55 0.24 6.86 2.46
CA LEU A 55 1.01 5.67 2.85
C LEU A 55 1.01 4.60 1.75
N MET A 56 -0.13 4.36 1.09
CA MET A 56 -0.19 3.40 -0.02
C MET A 56 0.65 3.84 -1.21
N GLY A 57 0.66 5.14 -1.51
CA GLY A 57 1.58 5.71 -2.48
C GLY A 57 3.04 5.52 -2.11
N ASP A 58 3.40 5.63 -0.83
CA ASP A 58 4.78 5.44 -0.36
C ASP A 58 5.19 3.97 -0.47
N ILE A 59 4.30 3.04 -0.13
CA ILE A 59 4.52 1.59 -0.30
C ILE A 59 4.75 1.26 -1.79
N VAL A 60 3.91 1.75 -2.70
CA VAL A 60 4.07 1.55 -4.14
C VAL A 60 5.36 2.20 -4.64
N SER A 61 5.69 3.41 -4.19
CA SER A 61 6.94 4.09 -4.54
C SER A 61 8.16 3.24 -4.18
N ARG A 62 8.18 2.63 -2.99
CA ARG A 62 9.27 1.75 -2.56
C ARG A 62 9.38 0.50 -3.44
N MET A 63 8.26 -0.09 -3.84
CA MET A 63 8.26 -1.22 -4.79
C MET A 63 8.81 -0.81 -6.16
N MET A 64 8.37 0.33 -6.69
CA MET A 64 8.84 0.88 -7.95
C MET A 64 10.34 1.18 -7.92
N GLY A 65 10.84 1.74 -6.82
CA GLY A 65 12.27 1.96 -6.59
C GLY A 65 13.06 0.66 -6.57
N SER A 66 12.55 -0.38 -5.91
CA SER A 66 13.18 -1.71 -5.85
C SER A 66 13.28 -2.36 -7.24
N VAL A 67 12.21 -2.29 -8.03
CA VAL A 67 12.13 -2.82 -9.40
C VAL A 67 13.08 -2.07 -10.34
N SER A 68 13.09 -0.74 -10.25
CA SER A 68 13.90 0.13 -11.11
C SER A 68 15.36 0.25 -10.63
N SER A 69 15.68 -0.33 -9.46
CA SER A 69 16.97 -0.18 -8.78
C SER A 69 17.38 1.30 -8.59
N THR A 70 16.40 2.17 -8.34
CA THR A 70 16.60 3.59 -8.04
C THR A 70 16.67 3.82 -6.53
N THR A 71 17.02 5.04 -6.12
CA THR A 71 17.02 5.46 -4.70
C THR A 71 15.62 5.61 -4.11
N ASP A 72 14.57 5.49 -4.91
CA ASP A 72 13.20 5.68 -4.45
C ASP A 72 12.64 4.43 -3.73
N ASP A 73 13.49 3.44 -3.48
CA ASP A 73 13.22 2.21 -2.74
C ASP A 73 13.12 2.40 -1.20
N GLY A 74 13.13 3.66 -0.74
CA GLY A 74 13.01 4.03 0.67
C GLY A 74 13.93 5.19 1.09
N MET A 75 14.86 5.64 0.24
CA MET A 75 15.88 6.62 0.64
C MET A 75 15.34 8.02 0.94
N LEU A 76 14.13 8.36 0.47
CA LEU A 76 13.48 9.63 0.81
C LEU A 76 13.09 9.71 2.30
N GLU A 77 12.89 8.57 2.97
CA GLU A 77 12.50 8.49 4.39
C GLU A 77 13.67 8.18 5.32
N ILE A 78 14.75 7.61 4.77
CA ILE A 78 16.00 7.37 5.49
C ILE A 78 16.82 8.66 5.44
N GLY A 79 16.35 9.70 6.12
CA GLY A 79 17.11 10.95 6.28
C GLY A 79 18.36 10.69 7.12
N GLY A 80 19.52 11.18 6.65
CA GLY A 80 20.68 11.37 7.50
C GLY A 80 20.34 12.36 8.63
N GLY A 81 20.99 12.23 9.79
CA GLY A 81 20.72 13.09 10.96
C GLY A 81 20.95 14.59 10.75
N ASP A 82 21.41 15.00 9.57
CA ASP A 82 21.70 16.37 9.14
C ASP A 82 20.72 16.92 8.07
N GLY A 83 19.66 16.17 7.73
CA GLY A 83 18.69 16.60 6.72
C GLY A 83 19.22 16.57 5.28
N THR A 84 20.39 15.97 5.04
CA THR A 84 20.86 15.72 3.69
C THR A 84 20.14 14.51 3.10
N ILE A 85 19.48 14.72 1.94
CA ILE A 85 18.88 13.63 1.15
C ILE A 85 20.01 12.99 0.35
N GLY A 86 20.85 12.24 1.04
CA GLY A 86 21.98 11.55 0.47
C GLY A 86 22.15 10.28 1.24
N GLN A 87 22.09 9.15 0.53
CA GLN A 87 22.74 7.94 0.97
C GLN A 87 22.46 7.59 2.45
N GLY A 88 21.21 7.56 2.91
CA GLY A 88 20.84 7.08 4.24
C GLY A 88 21.83 7.46 5.34
N ARG A 89 22.23 6.51 6.17
CA ARG A 89 23.49 6.65 6.92
C ARG A 89 24.72 6.26 6.06
N GLY A 90 24.56 5.65 4.88
CA GLY A 90 25.65 5.40 3.94
C GLY A 90 25.33 4.76 2.58
N GLY A 91 24.23 5.08 1.89
CA GLY A 91 24.10 4.81 0.45
C GLY A 91 23.37 3.54 0.10
N GLU A 92 22.55 3.08 1.02
CA GLU A 92 21.82 1.84 0.93
C GLU A 92 20.94 1.82 -0.33
N ARG A 93 21.02 0.71 -1.05
CA ARG A 93 20.14 0.38 -2.18
C ARG A 93 19.64 -1.03 -1.92
N GLN A 94 18.47 -1.36 -2.46
CA GLN A 94 17.82 -2.66 -2.33
C GLN A 94 17.35 -2.95 -0.91
N ILE A 95 16.56 -2.05 -0.32
CA ILE A 95 15.87 -2.33 0.94
C ILE A 95 15.06 -3.64 0.80
N ARG A 96 15.38 -4.63 1.62
CA ARG A 96 14.74 -5.96 1.60
C ARG A 96 13.59 -6.10 2.58
N PHE A 97 13.58 -5.27 3.61
CA PHE A 97 12.60 -5.31 4.68
C PHE A 97 12.40 -3.92 5.26
N GLY A 98 11.14 -3.49 5.31
CA GLY A 98 10.71 -2.27 5.98
C GLY A 98 9.66 -2.62 7.03
N MET A 99 9.72 -1.94 8.17
CA MET A 99 8.78 -2.17 9.27
C MET A 99 8.29 -0.82 9.78
N SER A 100 6.97 -0.65 9.80
CA SER A 100 6.31 0.56 10.29
C SER A 100 5.42 0.20 11.47
N GLY A 101 5.70 0.76 12.64
CA GLY A 101 4.76 0.73 13.76
C GLY A 101 3.55 1.60 13.42
N CYS A 102 2.34 1.07 13.61
CA CYS A 102 1.10 1.75 13.27
C CYS A 102 -0.05 1.36 14.21
N HIS A 103 -1.27 1.76 13.85
CA HIS A 103 -2.48 1.50 14.61
C HIS A 103 -3.38 0.47 13.91
N ASP A 104 -4.33 -0.09 14.65
CA ASP A 104 -5.42 -0.92 14.10
C ASP A 104 -6.14 -0.24 12.93
N THR A 105 -6.39 1.05 13.07
CA THR A 105 -7.00 1.89 12.03
C THR A 105 -6.17 1.90 10.74
N THR A 106 -4.84 1.90 10.83
CA THR A 106 -3.95 1.84 9.66
C THR A 106 -4.09 0.48 8.95
N LEU A 107 -4.09 -0.62 9.70
CA LEU A 107 -4.20 -1.97 9.13
C LEU A 107 -5.54 -2.16 8.42
N ALA A 108 -6.63 -1.79 9.08
CA ALA A 108 -7.97 -1.87 8.53
C ALA A 108 -8.18 -0.91 7.35
N ALA A 109 -7.57 0.29 7.37
CA ALA A 109 -7.62 1.23 6.27
C ALA A 109 -6.92 0.70 5.01
N ILE A 110 -5.74 0.09 5.15
CA ILE A 110 -5.03 -0.55 4.02
C ILE A 110 -5.89 -1.66 3.43
N LEU A 111 -6.35 -2.59 4.27
CA LEU A 111 -7.12 -3.75 3.81
C LEU A 111 -8.46 -3.30 3.20
N SER A 112 -9.15 -2.33 3.80
CA SER A 112 -10.45 -1.85 3.30
C SER A 112 -10.32 -1.09 1.98
N SER A 113 -9.29 -0.25 1.84
CA SER A 113 -9.04 0.51 0.61
C SER A 113 -8.64 -0.37 -0.57
N LEU A 114 -8.02 -1.52 -0.28
CA LEU A 114 -7.73 -2.57 -1.26
C LEU A 114 -8.91 -3.54 -1.47
N GLY A 115 -10.05 -3.34 -0.82
CA GLY A 115 -11.22 -4.23 -0.93
C GLY A 115 -11.01 -5.62 -0.30
N ALA A 116 -10.04 -5.75 0.60
CA ALA A 116 -9.58 -7.01 1.17
C ALA A 116 -9.90 -7.18 2.68
N PHE A 117 -10.82 -6.37 3.22
CA PHE A 117 -11.22 -6.40 4.65
C PHE A 117 -12.68 -6.85 4.88
N GLU A 118 -13.32 -7.43 3.86
CA GLU A 118 -14.72 -7.83 3.98
C GLU A 118 -14.91 -9.01 4.95
N GLY A 119 -15.83 -8.86 5.91
CA GLY A 119 -16.11 -9.86 6.93
C GLY A 119 -15.05 -9.99 8.03
N GLU A 120 -14.01 -9.17 8.01
CA GLU A 120 -12.97 -9.17 9.02
C GLU A 120 -13.42 -8.45 10.31
N LYS A 121 -12.92 -8.93 11.45
CA LYS A 121 -13.14 -8.31 12.77
C LYS A 121 -12.18 -7.15 13.00
N TRP A 122 -12.43 -6.35 14.04
CA TRP A 122 -11.49 -5.31 14.47
C TRP A 122 -10.07 -5.88 14.65
N PRO A 123 -9.00 -5.24 14.15
CA PRO A 123 -7.65 -5.77 14.27
C PRO A 123 -7.22 -5.99 15.74
N PRO A 124 -6.96 -7.23 16.19
CA PRO A 124 -6.51 -7.47 17.56
C PRO A 124 -5.10 -6.95 17.80
N TYR A 125 -4.69 -6.89 19.08
CA TYR A 125 -3.29 -6.60 19.43
C TYR A 125 -2.32 -7.50 18.67
N THR A 126 -1.15 -6.95 18.35
CA THR A 126 -0.09 -7.61 17.56
C THR A 126 -0.48 -7.99 16.13
N SER A 127 -1.59 -7.47 15.61
CA SER A 127 -1.92 -7.66 14.21
C SER A 127 -0.91 -7.00 13.28
N HIS A 128 -0.75 -7.57 12.09
CA HIS A 128 0.13 -7.06 11.05
C HIS A 128 -0.46 -7.23 9.67
N VAL A 129 -0.11 -6.29 8.79
CA VAL A 129 -0.27 -6.42 7.34
C VAL A 129 1.11 -6.50 6.72
N ALA A 130 1.35 -7.53 5.91
CA ALA A 130 2.55 -7.64 5.09
C ALA A 130 2.19 -7.40 3.62
N VAL A 131 2.91 -6.49 2.98
CA VAL A 131 2.83 -6.25 1.54
C VAL A 131 4.16 -6.68 0.94
N GLU A 132 4.14 -7.77 0.18
CA GLU A 132 5.33 -8.49 -0.24
C GLU A 132 5.52 -8.37 -1.76
N LEU A 133 6.73 -8.05 -2.20
CA LEU A 133 7.09 -7.95 -3.62
C LEU A 133 7.91 -9.17 -4.05
N PHE A 134 7.45 -9.83 -5.10
CA PHE A 134 8.07 -11.01 -5.71
C PHE A 134 8.49 -10.71 -7.14
N ARG A 135 9.46 -11.48 -7.63
CA ARG A 135 9.87 -11.50 -9.03
C ARG A 135 9.78 -12.95 -9.52
N SER A 136 9.14 -13.19 -10.66
CA SER A 136 9.18 -14.49 -11.32
C SER A 136 10.57 -14.77 -11.88
N ASP A 137 10.97 -16.04 -11.81
CA ASP A 137 12.21 -16.54 -12.43
C ASP A 137 12.01 -16.96 -13.89
N ASP A 138 10.79 -16.88 -14.43
CA ASP A 138 10.45 -17.30 -15.79
C ASP A 138 11.31 -16.58 -16.85
N GLU A 139 11.88 -17.36 -17.77
CA GLU A 139 12.83 -16.88 -18.80
C GLU A 139 12.22 -15.84 -19.76
N VAL A 140 10.89 -15.82 -19.92
CA VAL A 140 10.16 -14.85 -20.77
C VAL A 140 10.41 -13.39 -20.33
N VAL A 141 10.63 -13.15 -19.04
CA VAL A 141 10.95 -11.80 -18.52
C VAL A 141 12.42 -11.42 -18.79
N ARG A 142 13.30 -12.42 -19.02
CA ARG A 142 14.71 -12.19 -19.35
C ARG A 142 14.92 -11.81 -20.80
N GLU A 143 14.13 -12.37 -21.73
CA GLU A 143 14.23 -12.05 -23.16
C GLU A 143 13.89 -10.58 -23.48
N ILE A 144 12.85 -10.01 -22.82
CA ILE A 144 12.48 -8.58 -22.98
C ILE A 144 13.64 -7.64 -22.60
N LYS A 145 14.50 -8.04 -21.65
CA LYS A 145 15.65 -7.22 -21.20
C LYS A 145 16.85 -7.27 -22.14
N GLN A 146 16.92 -8.24 -23.05
CA GLN A 146 18.13 -8.50 -23.84
C GLN A 146 18.11 -7.81 -25.21
N GLU A 147 16.94 -7.54 -25.79
CA GLU A 147 16.84 -6.93 -27.13
C GLU A 147 16.93 -5.39 -27.16
N GLN A 148 16.73 -4.68 -26.05
CA GLN A 148 16.60 -3.20 -26.06
C GLN A 148 17.83 -2.39 -25.59
N ARG A 149 19.02 -2.99 -25.41
CA ARG A 149 20.22 -2.22 -25.05
C ARG A 149 21.18 -2.00 -26.22
N PRO A 150 21.15 -0.86 -26.93
CA PRO A 150 22.30 -0.44 -27.72
C PRO A 150 23.46 -0.11 -26.76
N ARG A 151 24.61 -0.74 -26.97
CA ARG A 151 25.87 -0.41 -26.27
C ARG A 151 26.33 0.99 -26.71
N MET A 152 25.97 2.02 -25.95
CA MET A 152 26.54 3.36 -26.13
C MET A 152 27.77 3.52 -25.22
N LEU A 153 28.94 3.70 -25.84
CA LEU A 153 30.17 4.14 -25.17
C LEU A 153 29.99 5.60 -24.72
N SER A 154 30.05 5.88 -23.42
CA SER A 154 29.94 7.24 -22.89
C SER A 154 31.29 7.75 -22.38
N PHE A 155 31.83 8.73 -23.11
CA PHE A 155 32.90 9.63 -22.67
C PHE A 155 32.28 10.77 -21.81
N GLY A 156 33.07 11.28 -20.87
CA GLY A 156 32.64 12.06 -19.72
C GLY A 156 31.90 13.39 -19.98
N GLY A 157 31.16 13.81 -18.95
CA GLY A 157 30.55 15.13 -18.86
C GLY A 157 29.68 15.25 -17.60
N ALA A 158 30.24 15.79 -16.52
CA ALA A 158 29.50 16.11 -15.30
C ALA A 158 28.51 17.25 -15.59
N LYS A 159 27.21 16.97 -15.52
CA LYS A 159 26.15 17.99 -15.53
C LYS A 159 25.63 18.20 -14.11
N LYS A 160 25.56 19.48 -13.74
CA LYS A 160 24.99 19.99 -12.49
C LYS A 160 23.52 19.60 -12.37
N ASN A 161 23.13 19.10 -11.20
CA ASN A 161 21.75 18.85 -10.81
C ASN A 161 21.04 20.18 -10.54
N GLU A 162 20.05 20.49 -11.36
CA GLU A 162 19.06 21.52 -11.09
C GLU A 162 17.65 20.94 -11.29
N SER A 163 16.78 21.28 -10.34
CA SER A 163 15.32 21.20 -10.33
C SER A 163 14.63 19.87 -9.95
N THR A 164 14.01 19.93 -8.76
CA THR A 164 12.70 19.40 -8.33
C THR A 164 11.76 18.90 -9.43
N GLN A 165 12.06 17.75 -10.05
CA GLN A 165 11.06 16.88 -10.67
C GLN A 165 10.79 15.72 -9.72
N GLY A 166 9.52 15.47 -9.40
CA GLY A 166 9.12 14.34 -8.55
C GLY A 166 9.72 13.03 -9.07
N SER A 167 10.10 12.15 -8.14
CA SER A 167 10.63 10.84 -8.47
C SER A 167 9.70 10.10 -9.46
N PRO A 168 10.24 9.44 -10.51
CA PRO A 168 9.47 8.58 -11.41
C PRO A 168 8.63 7.51 -10.69
N ALA A 169 9.03 7.10 -9.48
CA ALA A 169 8.32 6.11 -8.67
C ALA A 169 6.92 6.57 -8.21
N ARG A 170 6.67 7.88 -8.19
CA ARG A 170 5.37 8.49 -7.84
C ARG A 170 4.51 8.86 -9.06
N LYS A 171 5.00 8.68 -10.29
CA LYS A 171 4.17 8.86 -11.49
C LYS A 171 3.00 7.89 -11.43
N ALA A 172 1.81 8.35 -11.83
CA ALA A 172 0.67 7.47 -11.97
C ALA A 172 0.92 6.48 -13.13
N LEU A 173 0.25 5.33 -13.10
CA LEU A 173 0.48 4.27 -14.08
C LEU A 173 0.28 4.76 -15.53
N ASP A 174 -0.76 5.55 -15.77
CA ASP A 174 -1.08 6.19 -17.07
C ASP A 174 -0.01 7.20 -17.55
N GLU A 175 0.82 7.70 -16.65
CA GLU A 175 1.92 8.62 -16.95
C GLU A 175 3.25 7.89 -17.21
N LEU A 176 3.30 6.56 -17.03
CA LEU A 176 4.49 5.76 -17.33
C LEU A 176 4.64 5.54 -18.84
N SER A 177 5.86 5.73 -19.33
CA SER A 177 6.27 5.29 -20.67
C SER A 177 6.15 3.77 -20.82
N GLU A 178 6.10 3.29 -22.06
CA GLU A 178 6.08 1.86 -22.36
C GLU A 178 7.29 1.13 -21.75
N SER A 179 8.48 1.73 -21.84
CA SER A 179 9.70 1.19 -21.21
C SER A 179 9.62 1.12 -19.68
N GLU A 180 8.97 2.08 -19.02
CA GLU A 180 8.78 2.08 -17.57
C GLU A 180 7.74 1.01 -17.16
N ARG A 181 6.69 0.82 -17.96
CA ARG A 181 5.70 -0.26 -17.73
C ARG A 181 6.31 -1.64 -17.90
N ASP A 182 7.19 -1.81 -18.88
CA ASP A 182 7.87 -3.09 -19.12
C ASP A 182 8.75 -3.54 -17.95
N LEU A 183 9.27 -2.59 -17.14
CA LEU A 183 10.00 -2.92 -15.92
C LEU A 183 9.13 -3.64 -14.87
N LEU A 184 7.82 -3.42 -14.89
CA LEU A 184 6.87 -4.03 -13.94
C LEU A 184 6.55 -5.49 -14.28
N ARG A 185 6.82 -5.92 -15.53
CA ARG A 185 6.52 -7.29 -15.97
C ARG A 185 7.34 -8.29 -15.16
N GLY A 186 6.69 -9.40 -14.80
CA GLY A 186 7.30 -10.45 -13.99
C GLY A 186 7.43 -10.10 -12.50
N PHE A 187 6.89 -8.97 -12.04
CA PHE A 187 6.79 -8.66 -10.62
C PHE A 187 5.37 -8.83 -10.11
N TYR A 188 5.26 -9.37 -8.90
CA TYR A 188 3.99 -9.69 -8.27
C TYR A 188 3.95 -9.20 -6.82
N VAL A 189 2.77 -8.83 -6.36
CA VAL A 189 2.50 -8.35 -5.01
C VAL A 189 1.56 -9.32 -4.32
N ARG A 190 1.93 -9.73 -3.09
CA ARG A 190 1.04 -10.51 -2.21
C ARG A 190 0.73 -9.68 -0.96
N LEU A 191 -0.54 -9.71 -0.56
CA LEU A 191 -1.02 -9.09 0.66
C LEU A 191 -1.30 -10.17 1.71
N ARG A 192 -0.87 -9.97 2.95
CA ARG A 192 -1.17 -10.85 4.08
C ARG A 192 -1.69 -10.06 5.26
N TYR A 193 -2.67 -10.61 5.96
CA TYR A 193 -3.18 -10.09 7.23
C TYR A 193 -3.12 -11.19 8.27
N ASN A 194 -2.35 -10.98 9.34
CA ASN A 194 -2.11 -11.99 10.38
C ASN A 194 -1.72 -13.35 9.77
N ASP A 195 -0.77 -13.31 8.83
CA ASP A 195 -0.26 -14.46 8.09
C ASP A 195 -1.25 -15.24 7.22
N ARG A 196 -2.44 -14.69 6.98
CA ARG A 196 -3.37 -15.19 5.96
C ARG A 196 -3.22 -14.39 4.67
N PRO A 197 -3.07 -15.05 3.51
CA PRO A 197 -3.16 -14.37 2.22
C PRO A 197 -4.51 -13.66 2.06
N MET A 198 -4.47 -12.42 1.59
CA MET A 198 -5.64 -11.60 1.34
C MET A 198 -5.79 -11.37 -0.17
N MET A 199 -7.05 -11.36 -0.64
CA MET A 199 -7.36 -11.26 -2.06
C MET A 199 -7.83 -9.85 -2.39
N ILE A 200 -7.17 -9.20 -3.34
CA ILE A 200 -7.57 -7.89 -3.85
C ILE A 200 -8.50 -8.12 -5.05
N PRO A 201 -9.77 -7.67 -5.01
CA PRO A 201 -10.76 -7.99 -6.04
C PRO A 201 -10.32 -7.67 -7.48
N GLY A 202 -9.74 -6.50 -7.72
CA GLY A 202 -9.27 -6.06 -9.03
C GLY A 202 -8.11 -6.88 -9.59
N CYS A 203 -7.38 -7.62 -8.76
CA CYS A 203 -6.28 -8.49 -9.20
C CYS A 203 -6.77 -9.85 -9.72
N ARG A 204 -8.02 -10.26 -9.41
CA ARG A 204 -8.57 -11.58 -9.79
C ARG A 204 -8.89 -11.69 -11.28
N LEU A 205 -8.93 -10.56 -11.99
CA LEU A 205 -9.17 -10.56 -13.43
C LEU A 205 -8.02 -11.26 -14.18
N PRO A 206 -8.30 -11.96 -15.29
CA PRO A 206 -7.27 -12.57 -16.12
C PRO A 206 -6.18 -11.56 -16.51
N GLY A 207 -4.91 -11.95 -16.36
CA GLY A 207 -3.74 -11.09 -16.65
C GLY A 207 -3.41 -10.06 -15.55
N LYS A 208 -4.16 -10.02 -14.44
CA LYS A 208 -3.91 -9.13 -13.29
C LYS A 208 -3.30 -9.85 -12.07
N HIS A 209 -3.00 -11.14 -12.20
CA HIS A 209 -2.35 -11.97 -11.20
C HIS A 209 -1.41 -13.01 -11.83
N LEU A 210 -0.63 -13.70 -11.01
CA LEU A 210 0.15 -14.88 -11.40
C LEU A 210 -0.79 -16.00 -11.84
N GLU A 211 -0.56 -16.59 -13.02
CA GLU A 211 -1.42 -17.64 -13.56
C GLU A 211 -1.60 -18.79 -12.56
N GLY A 212 -2.86 -19.20 -12.34
CA GLY A 212 -3.22 -20.23 -11.37
C GLY A 212 -3.19 -19.79 -9.89
N ASN A 213 -2.82 -18.53 -9.60
CA ASN A 213 -2.79 -18.01 -8.23
C ASN A 213 -3.23 -16.54 -8.13
N GLU A 214 -4.52 -16.33 -7.89
CA GLU A 214 -5.14 -15.01 -7.69
C GLU A 214 -4.57 -14.22 -6.49
N GLY A 215 -3.83 -14.86 -5.58
CA GLY A 215 -3.25 -14.20 -4.39
C GLY A 215 -1.98 -13.40 -4.69
N PHE A 216 -1.43 -13.52 -5.90
CA PHE A 216 -0.26 -12.78 -6.36
C PHE A 216 -0.69 -11.81 -7.45
N CYS A 217 -1.04 -10.59 -7.07
CA CYS A 217 -1.41 -9.53 -8.01
C CYS A 217 -0.20 -9.16 -8.88
N THR A 218 -0.36 -8.83 -10.16
CA THR A 218 0.75 -8.21 -10.89
C THR A 218 1.08 -6.85 -10.27
N LEU A 219 2.35 -6.46 -10.26
CA LEU A 219 2.74 -5.15 -9.72
C LEU A 219 2.02 -4.01 -10.47
N GLU A 220 1.83 -4.15 -11.77
CA GLU A 220 1.04 -3.21 -12.58
C GLU A 220 -0.41 -3.09 -12.07
N ALA A 221 -1.09 -4.22 -11.80
CA ALA A 221 -2.46 -4.21 -11.31
C ALA A 221 -2.56 -3.61 -9.89
N PHE A 222 -1.63 -3.97 -9.01
CA PHE A 222 -1.57 -3.43 -7.65
C PHE A 222 -1.34 -1.90 -7.67
N LYS A 223 -0.41 -1.44 -8.51
CA LYS A 223 -0.17 0.00 -8.73
C LYS A 223 -1.40 0.70 -9.29
N ALA A 224 -2.06 0.13 -10.30
CA ALA A 224 -3.27 0.72 -10.89
C ALA A 224 -4.37 0.96 -9.85
N ILE A 225 -4.54 0.02 -8.91
CA ILE A 225 -5.53 0.13 -7.83
C ILE A 225 -5.12 1.22 -6.84
N CYS A 226 -3.86 1.24 -6.40
CA CYS A 226 -3.37 2.22 -5.44
C CYS A 226 -3.34 3.65 -5.99
N ASP A 227 -3.00 3.83 -7.26
CA ASP A 227 -2.91 5.13 -7.91
C ASP A 227 -4.26 5.86 -7.92
N LYS A 228 -5.39 5.13 -7.94
CA LYS A 228 -6.74 5.71 -7.88
C LYS A 228 -7.04 6.48 -6.60
N PHE A 229 -6.32 6.20 -5.53
CA PHE A 229 -6.50 6.91 -4.26
C PHE A 229 -5.17 7.38 -3.68
N THR A 230 -4.13 7.50 -4.50
CA THR A 230 -2.87 8.12 -4.07
C THR A 230 -2.94 9.62 -4.35
N PRO A 231 -2.84 10.49 -3.33
CA PRO A 231 -2.98 11.92 -3.53
C PRO A 231 -1.79 12.47 -4.33
N ARG A 232 -2.09 13.32 -5.32
CA ARG A 232 -1.07 14.12 -6.04
C ARG A 232 -0.54 15.24 -5.16
N ASN A 233 -1.44 15.94 -4.48
CA ASN A 233 -1.14 17.00 -3.52
C ASN A 233 -2.07 16.88 -2.32
N TRP A 234 -1.64 16.12 -1.31
CA TRP A 234 -2.47 15.82 -0.13
C TRP A 234 -2.93 17.08 0.60
N LYS A 235 -2.08 18.11 0.71
CA LYS A 235 -2.45 19.37 1.40
C LYS A 235 -3.58 20.11 0.68
N GLU A 236 -3.55 20.13 -0.65
CA GLU A 236 -4.60 20.76 -1.45
C GLU A 236 -5.89 19.94 -1.37
N ALA A 237 -5.79 18.61 -1.50
CA ALA A 237 -6.93 17.70 -1.39
C ALA A 237 -7.60 17.78 0.01
N CYS A 238 -6.84 17.96 1.09
CA CYS A 238 -7.41 18.21 2.42
C CYS A 238 -8.19 19.52 2.55
N ASN A 239 -7.99 20.48 1.64
CA ASN A 239 -8.69 21.76 1.63
C ASN A 239 -9.78 21.83 0.54
N SER A 240 -9.97 20.76 -0.24
CA SER A 240 -11.06 20.66 -1.23
C SER A 240 -12.36 20.17 -0.60
N ASN A 241 -13.48 20.33 -1.31
CA ASN A 241 -14.78 19.74 -1.00
C ASN A 241 -15.36 20.04 0.39
N LEU A 242 -14.84 21.04 1.11
CA LEU A 242 -15.27 21.35 2.49
C LEU A 242 -16.76 21.70 2.64
N ASN A 243 -17.40 22.13 1.56
CA ASN A 243 -18.83 22.49 1.51
C ASN A 243 -19.70 21.43 0.80
N GLU A 244 -19.10 20.33 0.34
CA GLU A 244 -19.80 19.25 -0.35
C GLU A 244 -20.31 18.20 0.65
N PRO A 245 -21.25 17.32 0.24
CA PRO A 245 -21.67 16.19 1.06
C PRO A 245 -20.50 15.29 1.44
N ARG A 246 -20.47 14.81 2.68
CA ARG A 246 -19.38 13.95 3.21
C ARG A 246 -19.28 12.59 2.54
N LEU A 247 -20.37 12.12 1.93
CA LEU A 247 -20.43 10.84 1.22
C LEU A 247 -20.76 11.12 -0.24
N PRO A 248 -20.13 10.39 -1.18
CA PRO A 248 -20.40 10.55 -2.59
C PRO A 248 -21.85 10.13 -2.90
N ALA A 249 -22.41 10.69 -3.98
CA ALA A 249 -23.76 10.36 -4.42
C ALA A 249 -23.92 8.91 -4.90
N ARG A 250 -22.81 8.24 -5.23
CA ARG A 250 -22.73 6.84 -5.62
C ARG A 250 -21.54 6.20 -4.92
N GLU A 251 -21.68 4.92 -4.57
CA GLU A 251 -20.60 4.14 -3.97
C GLU A 251 -19.41 4.03 -4.93
N GLU A 252 -18.24 4.50 -4.46
CA GLU A 252 -16.97 4.43 -5.16
C GLU A 252 -16.20 3.21 -4.63
N LYS A 253 -16.48 2.04 -5.19
CA LYS A 253 -15.98 0.75 -4.68
C LYS A 253 -14.46 0.67 -4.56
N ALA A 254 -13.99 0.17 -3.43
CA ALA A 254 -12.58 -0.13 -3.17
C ALA A 254 -12.07 -1.39 -3.89
N GLY A 255 -10.76 -1.46 -4.10
CA GLY A 255 -10.08 -2.66 -4.60
C GLY A 255 -10.13 -2.90 -6.11
N PHE A 256 -10.53 -1.91 -6.92
CA PHE A 256 -10.60 -2.00 -8.39
C PHE A 256 -9.84 -0.89 -9.06
#